data_AF-A0A453S6U9-F1
#
_entry.id   AF-A0A453S6U9-F1
#
_cell.length_a   1.000
_cell.length_b   1.000
_cell.length_c   1.000
_cell.angle_alpha   90.00
_cell.angle_beta   90.00
_cell.angle_gamma   90.00
#
_symmetry.space_group_name_H-M   'P 1'
#
loop_
_entity.id
_entity.type
_entity.pdbx_description
1 polymer ?
#
loop_
_entity_poly.entity_id
_entity_poly.type
_entity_poly.pdbx_seq_one_letter_code
_entity_poly.pdbx_strand_id
1 'polypeptide(L)'
;PAPASLRVIDLKLDILCYSSMDLPVAVAVSELVIPGLADQLSIMKKAIVSELLTQQPQLCPYHFVPPGLLIPLTAIYDTRYGEIEEKQSELRRNLHFRLGLPLDRPLLRTSNALTFGAMEMRDRSSSKSGSSLLRDVHKEIPSSGVSGGIMSLIDGSYEYYHYLHDGIDDNGWGCAYRSLQTIMSWYRLQQYSSINVPSHREIQQVLVEIGDKDPSFIGSREWIGAIELSFVLDKLLG
;
A
#
# COMPACT_ATOMS: atom_id res chain seq x y z
N PRO A 1 36.98 29.02 -21.42
CA PRO A 1 36.74 27.82 -20.58
C PRO A 1 35.42 27.97 -19.81
N ALA A 2 34.48 27.03 -19.99
CA ALA A 2 33.30 27.00 -19.12
C ALA A 2 33.77 26.77 -17.67
N PRO A 3 33.19 27.47 -16.67
CA PRO A 3 33.57 27.28 -15.28
C PRO A 3 33.28 25.84 -14.85
N ALA A 4 34.26 25.20 -14.20
CA ALA A 4 34.05 23.90 -13.58
C ALA A 4 32.99 24.03 -12.48
N SER A 5 32.00 23.13 -12.47
CA SER A 5 30.96 23.09 -11.44
C SER A 5 31.11 21.82 -10.61
N LEU A 6 31.11 21.98 -9.28
CA LEU A 6 31.07 20.88 -8.33
C LEU A 6 29.61 20.65 -7.92
N ARG A 7 29.17 19.40 -7.92
CA ARG A 7 27.85 19.00 -7.41
C ARG A 7 28.02 17.88 -6.39
N VAL A 8 27.41 18.05 -5.22
CA VAL A 8 27.36 17.03 -4.18
C VAL A 8 26.04 16.28 -4.31
N ILE A 9 26.10 14.95 -4.24
CA ILE A 9 24.93 14.08 -4.38
C ILE A 9 24.88 13.19 -3.16
N ASP A 10 23.80 13.35 -2.39
CA ASP A 10 23.52 12.47 -1.26
C ASP A 10 22.79 11.22 -1.76
N LEU A 11 23.36 10.05 -1.47
CA LEU A 11 22.77 8.76 -1.83
C LEU A 11 22.39 8.02 -0.56
N LYS A 12 21.11 7.64 -0.47
CA LYS A 12 20.65 6.70 0.55
C LYS A 12 20.90 5.28 0.05
N LEU A 13 21.83 4.59 0.70
CA LEU A 13 22.01 3.14 0.52
C LEU A 13 21.16 2.41 1.57
N ASP A 14 20.40 1.41 1.12
CA ASP A 14 19.52 0.59 1.95
C ASP A 14 19.42 -0.78 1.27
N ILE A 15 19.95 -1.81 1.93
CA ILE A 15 20.00 -3.15 1.36
C ILE A 15 19.34 -4.14 2.29
N LEU A 16 18.70 -5.15 1.69
CA LEU A 16 18.09 -6.25 2.40
C LEU A 16 18.74 -7.54 1.94
N CYS A 17 19.38 -8.24 2.88
CA CYS A 17 20.02 -9.53 2.65
C CYS A 17 19.24 -10.62 3.38
N TYR A 18 19.15 -11.79 2.77
CA TYR A 18 18.57 -12.99 3.36
C TYR A 18 19.66 -14.05 3.51
N SER A 19 19.78 -14.65 4.69
CA SER A 19 20.79 -15.68 4.97
C SER A 19 20.22 -16.77 5.88
N SER A 20 20.91 -17.92 5.94
CA SER A 20 20.62 -18.93 6.96
C SER A 20 20.93 -18.40 8.36
N MET A 21 20.19 -18.88 9.36
CA MET A 21 20.45 -18.60 10.78
C MET A 21 21.83 -19.08 11.24
N ASP A 22 22.37 -20.09 10.57
CA ASP A 22 23.68 -20.68 10.91
C ASP A 22 24.85 -19.94 10.24
N LEU A 23 24.59 -18.94 9.39
CA LEU A 23 25.64 -18.22 8.69
C LEU A 23 26.37 -17.28 9.66
N PRO A 24 27.71 -17.39 9.81
CA PRO A 24 28.45 -16.48 10.68
C PRO A 24 28.30 -15.03 10.24
N VAL A 25 28.08 -14.12 11.20
CA VAL A 25 27.84 -12.69 10.92
C VAL A 25 28.97 -12.07 10.10
N ALA A 26 30.22 -12.41 10.38
CA ALA A 26 31.37 -11.89 9.62
C ALA A 26 31.29 -12.28 8.13
N VAL A 27 30.85 -13.51 7.83
CA VAL A 27 30.65 -14.00 6.46
C VAL A 27 29.43 -13.32 5.82
N ALA A 28 28.34 -13.13 6.57
CA ALA A 28 27.18 -12.37 6.07
C ALA A 28 27.57 -10.93 5.69
N VAL A 29 28.42 -10.28 6.49
CA VAL A 29 28.92 -8.93 6.20
C VAL A 29 29.80 -8.93 4.95
N SER A 30 30.79 -9.85 4.85
CA SER A 30 31.73 -9.87 3.73
C SER A 30 31.10 -10.31 2.42
N GLU A 31 30.21 -11.30 2.45
CA GLU A 31 29.68 -11.95 1.24
C GLU A 31 28.32 -11.40 0.80
N LEU A 32 27.55 -10.77 1.69
CA LEU A 32 26.19 -10.28 1.37
C LEU A 32 26.09 -8.76 1.49
N VAL A 33 26.47 -8.20 2.65
CA VAL A 33 26.26 -6.76 2.93
C VAL A 33 27.18 -5.88 2.08
N ILE A 34 28.50 -6.12 2.12
CA ILE A 34 29.46 -5.29 1.37
C ILE A 34 29.21 -5.39 -0.15
N PRO A 35 29.04 -6.59 -0.74
CA PRO A 35 28.73 -6.71 -2.16
C PRO A 35 27.38 -6.07 -2.52
N GLY A 36 26.35 -6.25 -1.70
CA GLY A 36 25.04 -5.63 -1.91
C GLY A 36 25.10 -4.09 -1.93
N LEU A 37 25.86 -3.48 -1.02
CA LEU A 37 26.09 -2.04 -0.99
C LEU A 37 26.85 -1.57 -2.24
N ALA A 38 27.89 -2.31 -2.64
CA ALA A 38 28.68 -1.99 -3.83
C ALA A 38 27.84 -2.08 -5.12
N ASP A 39 27.00 -3.10 -5.24
CA ASP A 39 26.09 -3.31 -6.36
C ASP A 39 25.04 -2.20 -6.43
N GLN A 40 24.40 -1.88 -5.29
CA GLN A 40 23.43 -0.78 -5.22
C GLN A 40 24.07 0.56 -5.61
N LEU A 41 25.26 0.86 -5.09
CA LEU A 41 25.99 2.08 -5.43
C LEU A 41 26.32 2.14 -6.92
N SER A 42 26.73 1.02 -7.52
CA SER A 42 27.01 0.91 -8.96
C SER A 42 25.77 1.17 -9.81
N ILE A 43 24.61 0.61 -9.41
CA ILE A 43 23.33 0.82 -10.08
C ILE A 43 22.90 2.30 -9.99
N MET A 44 22.92 2.88 -8.79
CA MET A 44 22.54 4.28 -8.56
C MET A 44 23.47 5.23 -9.32
N LYS A 45 24.78 4.97 -9.34
CA LYS A 45 25.75 5.74 -10.12
C LYS A 45 25.39 5.74 -11.61
N LYS A 46 25.05 4.60 -12.19
CA LYS A 46 24.66 4.51 -13.61
C LYS A 46 23.41 5.34 -13.90
N ALA A 47 22.39 5.25 -13.05
CA ALA A 47 21.15 6.02 -13.19
C ALA A 47 21.37 7.53 -13.05
N ILE A 48 22.24 7.97 -12.14
CA ILE A 48 22.61 9.38 -11.99
C ILE A 48 23.37 9.87 -13.22
N VAL A 49 24.34 9.09 -13.70
CA VAL A 49 25.18 9.49 -14.83
C VAL A 49 24.36 9.76 -16.10
N SER A 50 23.29 8.99 -16.32
CA SER A 50 22.38 9.23 -17.45
C SER A 50 21.60 10.55 -17.37
N GLU A 51 21.45 11.15 -16.18
CA GLU A 51 20.62 12.35 -15.94
C GLU A 51 21.41 13.58 -15.44
N LEU A 52 22.74 13.49 -15.35
CA LEU A 52 23.62 14.56 -14.82
C LEU A 52 23.42 15.94 -15.48
N LEU A 53 23.06 15.95 -16.77
CA LEU A 53 22.91 17.17 -17.56
C LEU A 53 21.50 17.80 -17.49
N THR A 54 20.49 17.04 -17.08
CA THR A 54 19.10 17.50 -17.05
C THR A 54 18.72 17.97 -15.66
N GLN A 55 18.63 17.05 -14.69
CA GLN A 55 18.26 17.33 -13.30
C GLN A 55 18.79 16.21 -12.39
N GLN A 56 19.17 16.53 -11.15
CA GLN A 56 19.70 15.55 -10.21
C GLN A 56 18.60 14.60 -9.69
N PRO A 57 18.71 13.27 -9.88
CA PRO A 57 17.70 12.32 -9.42
C PRO A 57 17.76 12.11 -7.90
N GLN A 58 16.59 11.91 -7.28
CA GLN A 58 16.48 11.59 -5.87
C GLN A 58 16.14 10.11 -5.71
N LEU A 59 17.17 9.27 -5.83
CA LEU A 59 17.00 7.82 -5.84
C LEU A 59 16.85 7.28 -4.42
N CYS A 60 15.77 6.54 -4.17
CA CYS A 60 15.53 5.84 -2.92
C CYS A 60 15.25 4.34 -3.19
N PRO A 61 15.97 3.43 -2.52
CA PRO A 61 15.62 2.01 -2.52
C PRO A 61 14.38 1.72 -1.68
N TYR A 62 13.58 0.77 -2.14
CA TYR A 62 12.40 0.22 -1.47
C TYR A 62 12.41 -1.30 -1.57
N HIS A 63 12.06 -1.98 -0.48
CA HIS A 63 12.08 -3.43 -0.39
C HIS A 63 10.67 -4.00 -0.47
N PHE A 64 10.47 -5.08 -1.23
CA PHE A 64 9.16 -5.68 -1.48
C PHE A 64 9.20 -7.19 -1.31
N VAL A 65 8.07 -7.77 -0.90
CA VAL A 65 7.82 -9.22 -0.98
C VAL A 65 6.46 -9.40 -1.65
N PRO A 66 6.39 -9.30 -2.99
CA PRO A 66 5.14 -9.51 -3.72
C PRO A 66 4.61 -10.93 -3.51
N PRO A 67 3.28 -11.13 -3.51
CA PRO A 67 2.70 -12.47 -3.45
C PRO A 67 3.27 -13.39 -4.53
N GLY A 68 3.62 -14.62 -4.15
CA GLY A 68 4.21 -15.62 -5.05
C GLY A 68 5.74 -15.58 -5.16
N LEU A 69 6.41 -14.54 -4.64
CA LEU A 69 7.87 -14.48 -4.58
C LEU A 69 8.38 -14.85 -3.19
N LEU A 70 9.37 -15.77 -3.14
CA LEU A 70 9.94 -16.28 -1.88
C LEU A 70 11.09 -15.42 -1.35
N ILE A 71 11.64 -14.54 -2.18
CA ILE A 71 12.82 -13.74 -1.88
C ILE A 71 12.44 -12.27 -1.98
N PRO A 72 12.83 -11.43 -1.00
CA PRO A 72 12.61 -9.99 -1.08
C PRO A 72 13.32 -9.38 -2.28
N LEU A 73 12.72 -8.33 -2.84
CA LEU A 73 13.29 -7.59 -3.96
C LEU A 73 13.52 -6.15 -3.55
N THR A 74 14.53 -5.53 -4.14
CA THR A 74 14.77 -4.09 -3.98
C THR A 74 14.55 -3.40 -5.31
N ALA A 75 13.62 -2.43 -5.35
CA ALA A 75 13.48 -1.51 -6.47
C ALA A 75 13.98 -0.13 -6.06
N ILE A 76 14.62 0.57 -6.98
CA ILE A 76 15.13 1.93 -6.76
C ILE A 76 14.23 2.88 -7.53
N TYR A 77 13.58 3.79 -6.81
CA TYR A 77 12.67 4.77 -7.37
C TYR A 77 13.22 6.18 -7.24
N ASP A 78 12.81 7.06 -8.15
CA ASP A 78 13.13 8.48 -8.09
C ASP A 78 11.98 9.22 -7.42
N THR A 79 12.20 9.70 -6.20
CA THR A 79 11.17 10.27 -5.34
C THR A 79 10.75 11.68 -5.74
N ARG A 80 11.49 12.34 -6.66
CA ARG A 80 11.13 13.68 -7.16
C ARG A 80 9.72 13.73 -7.72
N TYR A 81 9.29 12.61 -8.30
CA TYR A 81 8.06 12.53 -9.07
C TYR A 81 6.86 11.98 -8.28
N GLY A 82 7.07 11.61 -7.01
CA GLY A 82 6.04 10.95 -6.20
C GLY A 82 5.58 9.60 -6.78
N GLU A 83 4.50 9.04 -6.24
CA GLU A 83 3.98 7.73 -6.70
C GLU A 83 3.23 7.79 -8.04
N ILE A 84 2.78 8.99 -8.43
CA ILE A 84 1.75 9.23 -9.44
C ILE A 84 2.34 9.36 -10.86
N GLU A 85 3.66 9.42 -11.01
CA GLU A 85 4.26 9.73 -12.31
C GLU A 85 4.26 8.55 -13.31
N GLU A 86 4.00 8.88 -14.58
CA GLU A 86 4.01 8.00 -15.74
C GLU A 86 5.33 7.23 -15.91
N LYS A 87 6.49 7.87 -15.65
CA LYS A 87 7.80 7.21 -15.71
C LYS A 87 7.95 6.10 -14.68
N GLN A 88 7.45 6.32 -13.47
CA GLN A 88 7.41 5.28 -12.43
C GLN A 88 6.42 4.17 -12.79
N SER A 89 5.32 4.51 -13.46
CA SER A 89 4.37 3.51 -13.97
C SER A 89 5.00 2.58 -15.00
N GLU A 90 5.75 3.13 -15.96
CA GLU A 90 6.47 2.34 -16.98
C GLU A 90 7.54 1.44 -16.33
N LEU A 91 8.32 1.98 -15.40
CA LEU A 91 9.31 1.20 -14.66
C LEU A 91 8.65 0.03 -13.91
N ARG A 92 7.56 0.29 -13.18
CA ARG A 92 6.80 -0.76 -12.47
C ARG A 92 6.26 -1.80 -13.43
N ARG A 93 5.70 -1.41 -14.57
CA ARG A 93 5.20 -2.35 -15.60
C ARG A 93 6.31 -3.27 -16.10
N ASN A 94 7.49 -2.72 -16.39
CA ASN A 94 8.66 -3.49 -16.81
C ASN A 94 9.17 -4.44 -15.71
N LEU A 95 9.18 -3.99 -14.46
CA LEU A 95 9.53 -4.84 -13.32
C LEU A 95 8.52 -5.99 -13.16
N HIS A 96 7.22 -5.72 -13.27
CA HIS A 96 6.20 -6.76 -13.23
C HIS A 96 6.43 -7.82 -14.32
N PHE A 97 6.65 -7.39 -15.57
CA PHE A 97 6.93 -8.29 -16.68
C PHE A 97 8.18 -9.16 -16.43
N ARG A 98 9.29 -8.56 -15.98
CA ARG A 98 10.55 -9.28 -15.72
C ARG A 98 10.45 -10.27 -14.55
N LEU A 99 9.58 -9.98 -13.58
CA LEU A 99 9.39 -10.80 -12.39
C LEU A 99 8.21 -11.78 -12.51
N GLY A 100 7.50 -11.79 -13.65
CA GLY A 100 6.32 -12.62 -13.84
C GLY A 100 5.13 -12.23 -12.94
N LEU A 101 5.09 -10.97 -12.49
CA LEU A 101 4.02 -10.46 -11.63
C LEU A 101 2.80 -10.02 -12.48
N PRO A 102 1.58 -10.18 -11.95
CA PRO A 102 0.36 -9.81 -12.67
C PRO A 102 0.28 -8.29 -12.90
N LEU A 103 -0.23 -7.88 -14.06
CA LEU A 103 -0.30 -6.47 -14.48
C LEU A 103 -1.59 -5.75 -14.04
N ASP A 104 -2.52 -6.48 -13.42
CA ASP A 104 -3.84 -6.01 -13.00
C ASP A 104 -3.87 -5.39 -11.59
N ARG A 105 -2.74 -5.41 -10.87
CA ARG A 105 -2.67 -4.97 -9.47
C ARG A 105 -1.33 -4.32 -9.13
N PRO A 106 -1.31 -3.34 -8.19
CA PRO A 106 -0.10 -2.60 -7.85
C PRO A 106 0.74 -3.34 -6.80
N LEU A 107 1.72 -4.14 -7.19
CA LEU A 107 2.57 -4.89 -6.22
C LEU A 107 3.87 -4.18 -5.86
N LEU A 108 4.29 -3.22 -6.67
CA LEU A 108 5.57 -2.52 -6.55
C LEU A 108 5.39 -0.99 -6.44
N ARG A 109 4.27 -0.51 -5.89
CA ARG A 109 4.16 0.90 -5.45
C ARG A 109 4.96 1.09 -4.17
N THR A 110 5.51 2.27 -3.90
CA THR A 110 6.31 2.50 -2.68
C THR A 110 5.50 2.27 -1.41
N SER A 111 4.17 2.46 -1.48
CA SER A 111 3.22 2.11 -0.42
C SER A 111 3.12 0.60 -0.10
N ASN A 112 3.54 -0.28 -1.02
CA ASN A 112 3.69 -1.73 -0.79
C ASN A 112 5.03 -2.11 -0.18
N ALA A 113 5.94 -1.15 0.04
CA ALA A 113 7.27 -1.48 0.54
C ALA A 113 7.20 -2.00 1.98
N LEU A 114 8.07 -2.97 2.30
CA LEU A 114 8.28 -3.45 3.65
C LEU A 114 8.65 -2.29 4.56
N THR A 115 7.98 -2.21 5.71
CA THR A 115 8.30 -1.21 6.73
C THR A 115 8.98 -1.91 7.90
N PHE A 116 10.28 -1.69 8.05
CA PHE A 116 11.05 -2.21 9.19
C PHE A 116 10.89 -1.26 10.38
N GLY A 117 10.45 -1.76 11.55
CA GLY A 117 10.33 -0.97 12.79
C GLY A 117 9.01 -0.24 13.05
N ALA A 118 8.06 -0.20 12.10
CA ALA A 118 6.74 0.41 12.33
C ALA A 118 5.72 -0.52 12.98
N MET A 119 6.05 -1.80 13.15
CA MET A 119 5.19 -2.78 13.81
C MET A 119 5.01 -2.47 15.31
N GLU A 120 5.97 -1.78 15.94
CA GLU A 120 5.88 -1.35 17.35
C GLU A 120 5.28 0.07 17.53
N MET A 121 5.32 0.92 16.50
CA MET A 121 4.88 2.32 16.59
C MET A 121 3.46 2.57 16.05
N ARG A 122 2.96 1.72 15.13
CA ARG A 122 1.53 1.76 14.74
C ARG A 122 0.60 1.39 15.90
N ASP A 123 1.12 0.73 16.94
CA ASP A 123 0.41 0.40 18.19
C ASP A 123 0.44 1.53 19.24
N ARG A 124 1.28 2.57 19.06
CA ARG A 124 1.51 3.57 20.12
C ARG A 124 1.04 4.99 19.79
N SER A 125 0.81 5.33 18.52
CA SER A 125 0.37 6.68 18.13
C SER A 125 -1.08 6.80 17.66
N SER A 126 -1.85 5.70 17.59
CA SER A 126 -3.31 5.75 17.52
C SER A 126 -3.86 5.78 18.95
N SER A 127 -4.21 6.98 19.40
CA SER A 127 -5.15 7.28 20.47
C SER A 127 -6.01 6.08 20.95
N LYS A 128 -5.81 5.64 22.20
CA LYS A 128 -6.81 5.15 23.20
C LYS A 128 -8.12 4.48 22.69
N SER A 129 -8.09 3.71 21.61
CA SER A 129 -9.21 2.88 21.14
C SER A 129 -8.64 1.51 20.82
N GLY A 130 -8.58 0.68 21.85
CA GLY A 130 -8.02 -0.66 21.78
C GLY A 130 -8.91 -1.59 20.97
N SER A 131 -8.49 -1.87 19.74
CA SER A 131 -8.64 -3.17 19.06
C SER A 131 -8.16 -2.98 17.63
N SER A 132 -7.08 -3.65 17.23
CA SER A 132 -6.81 -3.85 15.80
C SER A 132 -8.03 -4.56 15.20
N LEU A 133 -8.69 -3.93 14.21
CA LEU A 133 -9.81 -4.54 13.50
C LEU A 133 -9.49 -5.97 13.08
N LEU A 134 -10.46 -6.87 13.24
CA LEU A 134 -10.32 -8.25 12.76
C LEU A 134 -10.06 -8.21 11.25
N ARG A 135 -9.10 -9.00 10.79
CA ARG A 135 -8.74 -9.10 9.37
C ARG A 135 -9.07 -10.47 8.84
N ASP A 136 -9.47 -10.52 7.57
CA ASP A 136 -9.65 -11.75 6.80
C ASP A 136 -10.45 -12.81 7.55
N VAL A 137 -11.51 -12.41 8.25
CA VAL A 137 -12.30 -13.27 9.14
C VAL A 137 -12.85 -14.52 8.45
N HIS A 138 -12.98 -14.49 7.12
CA HIS A 138 -13.38 -15.64 6.32
C HIS A 138 -12.36 -16.79 6.31
N LYS A 139 -11.08 -16.54 6.61
CA LYS A 139 -10.02 -17.57 6.62
C LYS A 139 -10.20 -18.61 7.73
N GLU A 140 -10.85 -18.22 8.82
CA GLU A 140 -11.09 -19.09 9.98
C GLU A 140 -12.43 -19.85 9.87
N ILE A 141 -13.18 -19.67 8.78
CA ILE A 141 -14.46 -20.34 8.56
C ILE A 141 -14.19 -21.70 7.88
N PRO A 142 -14.69 -22.82 8.44
CA PRO A 142 -14.58 -24.13 7.81
C PRO A 142 -15.21 -24.17 6.41
N SER A 143 -14.80 -25.16 5.61
CA SER A 143 -15.42 -25.38 4.30
C SER A 143 -16.94 -25.64 4.42
N SER A 144 -17.69 -25.24 3.40
CA SER A 144 -19.16 -25.39 3.38
C SER A 144 -19.65 -26.84 3.31
N GLY A 145 -18.75 -27.82 3.11
CA GLY A 145 -19.09 -29.23 2.95
C GLY A 145 -19.73 -29.60 1.60
N VAL A 146 -19.84 -28.66 0.66
CA VAL A 146 -20.43 -28.90 -0.67
C VAL A 146 -19.47 -29.73 -1.53
N SER A 147 -19.82 -30.99 -1.79
CA SER A 147 -19.01 -31.89 -2.62
C SER A 147 -19.06 -31.49 -4.09
N GLY A 148 -17.90 -31.48 -4.76
CA GLY A 148 -17.77 -31.11 -6.18
C GLY A 148 -18.02 -29.63 -6.49
N GLY A 149 -18.20 -28.77 -5.48
CA GLY A 149 -18.34 -27.33 -5.67
C GLY A 149 -17.02 -26.64 -6.02
N ILE A 150 -17.10 -25.55 -6.78
CA ILE A 150 -15.96 -24.65 -7.03
C ILE A 150 -16.09 -23.47 -6.06
N MET A 151 -15.05 -23.24 -5.26
CA MET A 151 -15.01 -22.14 -4.29
C MET A 151 -14.26 -20.95 -4.89
N SER A 152 -14.90 -19.78 -4.88
CA SER A 152 -14.30 -18.50 -5.26
C SER A 152 -14.36 -17.55 -4.08
N LEU A 153 -13.21 -17.07 -3.63
CA LEU A 153 -13.07 -16.15 -2.51
C LEU A 153 -12.43 -14.84 -2.98
N ILE A 154 -12.46 -13.84 -2.10
CA ILE A 154 -11.72 -12.60 -2.29
C ILE A 154 -10.21 -12.88 -2.38
N ASP A 155 -9.53 -12.18 -3.28
CA ASP A 155 -8.07 -12.14 -3.35
C ASP A 155 -7.58 -10.86 -2.65
N GLY A 156 -6.61 -10.98 -1.74
CA GLY A 156 -6.16 -9.90 -0.88
C GLY A 156 -6.89 -9.80 0.47
N SER A 157 -6.35 -8.95 1.32
CA SER A 157 -6.80 -8.75 2.70
C SER A 157 -7.79 -7.58 2.86
N TYR A 158 -8.68 -7.69 3.86
CA TYR A 158 -9.61 -6.65 4.28
C TYR A 158 -9.75 -6.60 5.81
N GLU A 159 -10.29 -5.49 6.31
CA GLU A 159 -10.66 -5.31 7.72
C GLU A 159 -12.18 -5.41 7.89
N TYR A 160 -12.62 -6.07 8.96
CA TYR A 160 -14.03 -6.34 9.21
C TYR A 160 -14.69 -5.20 9.99
N TYR A 161 -15.36 -4.29 9.28
CA TYR A 161 -16.15 -3.22 9.89
C TYR A 161 -17.57 -3.72 10.20
N HIS A 162 -18.03 -3.44 11.42
CA HIS A 162 -19.34 -3.87 11.91
C HIS A 162 -19.97 -2.80 12.82
N TYR A 163 -21.20 -3.03 13.26
CA TYR A 163 -21.92 -2.10 14.13
C TYR A 163 -21.18 -1.83 15.44
N LEU A 164 -21.45 -0.67 16.03
CA LEU A 164 -20.87 -0.23 17.30
C LEU A 164 -19.35 0.00 17.25
N HIS A 165 -18.75 -0.02 16.05
CA HIS A 165 -17.38 0.38 15.85
C HIS A 165 -17.24 1.92 15.90
N ASP A 166 -16.06 2.42 16.26
CA ASP A 166 -15.76 3.86 16.40
C ASP A 166 -16.65 4.62 17.41
N GLY A 167 -17.30 3.93 18.35
CA GLY A 167 -18.16 4.55 19.36
C GLY A 167 -19.48 5.11 18.82
N ILE A 168 -19.88 4.72 17.61
CA ILE A 168 -21.16 5.13 16.99
C ILE A 168 -22.18 4.01 17.15
N ASP A 169 -23.35 4.32 17.73
CA ASP A 169 -24.51 3.43 17.69
C ASP A 169 -25.23 3.54 16.33
N ASP A 170 -24.76 2.72 15.40
CA ASP A 170 -25.29 2.61 14.05
C ASP A 170 -26.27 1.45 13.85
N ASN A 171 -26.82 0.93 14.95
CA ASN A 171 -27.81 -0.14 14.90
C ASN A 171 -29.07 0.30 14.14
N GLY A 172 -29.46 -0.48 13.14
CA GLY A 172 -30.65 -0.23 12.32
C GLY A 172 -30.46 0.68 11.10
N TRP A 173 -29.30 1.34 10.95
CA TRP A 173 -29.06 2.25 9.80
C TRP A 173 -27.64 2.19 9.20
N GLY A 174 -26.68 1.60 9.91
CA GLY A 174 -25.27 1.56 9.51
C GLY A 174 -24.85 0.48 8.52
N CYS A 175 -25.74 -0.43 8.10
CA CYS A 175 -25.36 -1.68 7.41
C CYS A 175 -24.49 -1.43 6.17
N ALA A 176 -24.93 -0.48 5.35
CA ALA A 176 -24.28 -0.14 4.10
C ALA A 176 -22.99 0.68 4.34
N TYR A 177 -22.97 1.54 5.36
CA TYR A 177 -21.75 2.26 5.77
C TYR A 177 -20.64 1.29 6.18
N ARG A 178 -20.94 0.27 7.01
CA ARG A 178 -19.94 -0.73 7.44
C ARG A 178 -19.48 -1.64 6.29
N SER A 179 -20.39 -1.97 5.38
CA SER A 179 -20.04 -2.66 4.13
C SER A 179 -19.08 -1.83 3.27
N LEU A 180 -19.36 -0.54 3.10
CA LEU A 180 -18.49 0.39 2.37
C LEU A 180 -17.12 0.52 3.02
N GLN A 181 -17.07 0.63 4.35
CA GLN A 181 -15.81 0.69 5.10
C GLN A 181 -14.96 -0.58 4.90
N THR A 182 -15.59 -1.75 4.89
CA THR A 182 -14.93 -3.03 4.58
C THR A 182 -14.35 -3.02 3.15
N ILE A 183 -15.10 -2.55 2.15
CA ILE A 183 -14.63 -2.42 0.76
C ILE A 183 -13.45 -1.44 0.67
N MET A 184 -13.58 -0.25 1.26
CA MET A 184 -12.52 0.77 1.30
C MET A 184 -11.25 0.23 1.95
N SER A 185 -11.39 -0.58 3.00
CA SER A 185 -10.24 -1.21 3.67
C SER A 185 -9.47 -2.15 2.74
N TRP A 186 -10.15 -2.87 1.84
CA TRP A 186 -9.52 -3.74 0.86
C TRP A 186 -8.70 -2.92 -0.13
N TYR A 187 -9.26 -1.84 -0.72
CA TYR A 187 -8.55 -0.95 -1.63
C TYR A 187 -7.29 -0.35 -0.98
N ARG A 188 -7.40 0.04 0.29
CA ARG A 188 -6.28 0.55 1.08
C ARG A 188 -5.21 -0.51 1.32
N LEU A 189 -5.60 -1.71 1.77
CA LEU A 189 -4.66 -2.78 2.09
C LEU A 189 -3.96 -3.34 0.85
N GLN A 190 -4.65 -3.35 -0.29
CA GLN A 190 -4.09 -3.74 -1.59
C GLN A 190 -3.34 -2.60 -2.29
N GLN A 191 -3.17 -1.45 -1.62
CA GLN A 191 -2.44 -0.28 -2.11
C GLN A 191 -2.94 0.27 -3.45
N TYR A 192 -4.22 0.06 -3.77
CA TYR A 192 -4.89 0.74 -4.87
C TYR A 192 -5.10 2.22 -4.54
N SER A 193 -5.34 2.54 -3.27
CA SER A 193 -5.51 3.91 -2.77
C SER A 193 -4.81 4.11 -1.43
N SER A 194 -4.34 5.33 -1.18
CA SER A 194 -3.83 5.79 0.11
C SER A 194 -4.92 6.43 0.99
N ILE A 195 -6.16 6.48 0.50
CA ILE A 195 -7.28 7.08 1.23
C ILE A 195 -7.63 6.21 2.43
N ASN A 196 -7.81 6.86 3.59
CA ASN A 196 -8.26 6.18 4.79
C ASN A 196 -9.71 5.73 4.67
N VAL A 197 -10.09 4.73 5.45
CA VAL A 197 -11.48 4.28 5.52
C VAL A 197 -12.33 5.42 6.10
N PRO A 198 -13.35 5.93 5.38
CA PRO A 198 -14.12 7.08 5.81
C PRO A 198 -15.10 6.71 6.94
N SER A 199 -15.33 7.65 7.84
CA SER A 199 -16.41 7.62 8.84
C SER A 199 -17.79 7.80 8.20
N HIS A 200 -18.86 7.50 8.94
CA HIS A 200 -20.24 7.74 8.49
C HIS A 200 -20.47 9.18 8.04
N ARG A 201 -19.92 10.14 8.80
CA ARG A 201 -20.06 11.57 8.49
C ARG A 201 -19.33 11.94 7.19
N GLU A 202 -18.15 11.39 6.95
CA GLU A 202 -17.40 11.62 5.70
C GLU A 202 -18.13 10.99 4.50
N ILE A 203 -18.71 9.80 4.66
CA ILE A 203 -19.55 9.17 3.64
C ILE A 203 -20.77 10.04 3.31
N GLN A 204 -21.47 10.56 4.33
CA GLN A 204 -22.60 11.48 4.14
C GLN A 204 -22.17 12.78 3.46
N GLN A 205 -21.02 13.33 3.84
CA GLN A 205 -20.45 14.53 3.25
C GLN A 205 -20.17 14.33 1.76
N VAL A 206 -19.60 13.18 1.37
CA VAL A 206 -19.38 12.83 -0.04
C VAL A 206 -20.69 12.81 -0.84
N LEU A 207 -21.74 12.20 -0.29
CA LEU A 207 -23.05 12.12 -0.95
C LEU A 207 -23.71 13.49 -1.14
N VAL A 208 -23.52 14.40 -0.18
CA VAL A 208 -23.97 15.80 -0.32
C VAL A 208 -23.13 16.55 -1.36
N GLU A 209 -21.81 16.36 -1.35
CA GLU A 209 -20.89 17.04 -2.27
C GLU A 209 -21.12 16.71 -3.74
N ILE A 210 -21.51 15.47 -4.04
CA ILE A 210 -21.86 15.05 -5.40
C ILE A 210 -23.30 15.43 -5.80
N GLY A 211 -24.08 16.01 -4.88
CA GLY A 211 -25.45 16.45 -5.10
C GLY A 211 -26.50 15.33 -5.05
N ASP A 212 -26.18 14.17 -4.49
CA ASP A 212 -27.14 13.05 -4.32
C ASP A 212 -28.08 13.28 -3.13
N LYS A 213 -27.59 13.93 -2.06
CA LYS A 213 -28.35 14.19 -0.83
C LYS A 213 -28.33 15.67 -0.45
N ASP A 214 -29.37 16.11 0.28
CA ASP A 214 -29.43 17.46 0.85
C ASP A 214 -28.45 17.65 2.01
N PRO A 215 -28.00 18.89 2.31
CA PRO A 215 -27.06 19.17 3.41
C PRO A 215 -27.50 18.67 4.79
N SER A 216 -28.81 18.51 5.04
CA SER A 216 -29.35 17.95 6.29
C SER A 216 -29.02 16.47 6.49
N PHE A 217 -28.57 15.78 5.45
CA PHE A 217 -28.16 14.38 5.51
C PHE A 217 -26.89 14.17 6.34
N ILE A 218 -26.03 15.20 6.43
CA ILE A 218 -24.78 15.11 7.20
C ILE A 218 -25.08 15.08 8.69
N GLY A 219 -24.66 14.01 9.35
CA GLY A 219 -24.94 13.73 10.76
C GLY A 219 -26.31 13.07 10.99
N SER A 220 -27.07 12.76 9.94
CA SER A 220 -28.31 12.01 10.07
C SER A 220 -28.03 10.52 10.39
N ARG A 221 -29.10 9.79 10.72
CA ARG A 221 -29.08 8.33 10.91
C ARG A 221 -29.80 7.60 9.76
N GLU A 222 -29.79 8.21 8.58
CA GLU A 222 -30.43 7.62 7.41
C GLU A 222 -29.56 6.52 6.82
N TRP A 223 -30.21 5.44 6.39
CA TRP A 223 -29.56 4.33 5.70
C TRP A 223 -29.23 4.73 4.25
N ILE A 224 -28.21 4.09 3.69
CA ILE A 224 -27.83 4.22 2.27
C ILE A 224 -27.89 2.86 1.59
N GLY A 225 -28.01 2.82 0.26
CA GLY A 225 -28.07 1.61 -0.53
C GLY A 225 -26.82 1.35 -1.37
N ALA A 226 -26.89 0.31 -2.19
CA ALA A 226 -25.78 -0.08 -3.07
C ALA A 226 -25.42 1.00 -4.11
N ILE A 227 -26.39 1.84 -4.51
CA ILE A 227 -26.18 2.94 -5.46
C ILE A 227 -25.31 4.02 -4.80
N GLU A 228 -25.67 4.46 -3.59
CA GLU A 228 -24.87 5.44 -2.84
C GLU A 228 -23.46 4.92 -2.54
N LEU A 229 -23.31 3.62 -2.27
CA LEU A 229 -22.00 2.98 -2.15
C LEU A 229 -21.17 3.16 -3.42
N SER A 230 -21.76 2.90 -4.59
CA SER A 230 -21.09 3.09 -5.89
C SER A 230 -20.66 4.54 -6.09
N PHE A 231 -21.52 5.51 -5.73
CA PHE A 231 -21.19 6.93 -5.86
C PHE A 231 -20.04 7.35 -4.96
N VAL A 232 -20.02 6.88 -3.72
CA VAL A 232 -18.94 7.21 -2.78
C VAL A 232 -17.63 6.56 -3.22
N LEU A 233 -17.68 5.31 -3.70
CA LEU A 233 -16.49 4.63 -4.24
C LEU A 233 -15.94 5.35 -5.47
N ASP A 234 -16.78 5.68 -6.46
CA ASP A 234 -16.36 6.41 -7.67
C ASP A 234 -15.77 7.78 -7.31
N LYS A 235 -16.42 8.52 -6.41
CA LYS A 235 -15.93 9.85 -5.99
C LYS A 235 -14.57 9.78 -5.29
N LEU A 236 -14.34 8.77 -4.45
CA LEU A 236 -13.12 8.68 -3.65
C LEU A 236 -11.99 7.96 -4.38
N LEU A 237 -12.30 6.93 -5.16
CA LEU A 237 -11.30 6.02 -5.74
C LEU A 237 -11.13 6.18 -7.26
N GLY A 238 -12.09 6.82 -7.94
CA GLY A 238 -12.20 6.83 -9.40
C GLY A 238 -12.61 5.47 -9.96
#